data_AF-A0A7X8ZFN5-F1
#
_entry.id   AF-A0A7X8ZFN5-F1
#
_cell.length_a   1.000
_cell.length_b   1.000
_cell.length_c   1.000
_cell.angle_alpha   90.00
_cell.angle_beta   90.00
_cell.angle_gamma   90.00
#
_symmetry.space_group_name_H-M   'P 1'
#
loop_
_entity.id
_entity.type
_entity.pdbx_description
1 polymer ?
#
loop_
_entity_poly.entity_id
_entity_poly.type
_entity_poly.pdbx_seq_one_letter_code
_entity_poly.pdbx_strand_id
1 'polypeptide(L)'
;HYGWWPNLVIDLRKAHAWSPRTESLEELLEKLVRRDFGEAASPLLLECLRHWSEALDYYVASNEDQYGPWRVGSAYPLIFQPNITRTMGSKEIQFPTAVQASFGHRIIKTLYQPYENAQQSPGPLRYPKEIKQLEKMLALWEAGLQKLQKALPLMPANKLDNGARLEALGLYILHSCRTTINVKHWWLLNTKLQASSCKQEMLDILEELRKLAQTEKQNALDLIPAVEFDSRLGWEPSMEYVCDKWHLQWKARQIDSALREIDTYQTMLEL
;
A
#
# COMPACT_ATOMS: atom_id res chain seq x y z
N HIS A 1 7.25 12.44 -4.96
CA HIS A 1 7.77 13.31 -6.05
C HIS A 1 7.52 12.74 -7.46
N TYR A 2 6.26 12.43 -7.81
CA TYR A 2 5.87 12.01 -9.17
C TYR A 2 5.29 13.16 -10.02
N GLY A 3 5.08 14.34 -9.41
CA GLY A 3 4.35 15.46 -10.02
C GLY A 3 5.06 16.16 -11.18
N TRP A 4 6.21 15.67 -11.65
CA TRP A 4 7.00 16.27 -12.74
C TRP A 4 7.27 15.31 -13.92
N TRP A 5 6.87 14.03 -13.83
CA TRP A 5 6.90 13.10 -14.96
C TRP A 5 5.64 13.26 -15.82
N PRO A 6 5.71 13.22 -17.17
CA PRO A 6 4.52 13.34 -18.02
C PRO A 6 3.38 12.42 -17.56
N ASN A 7 2.26 13.03 -17.18
CA ASN A 7 1.06 12.33 -16.74
C ASN A 7 -0.18 13.20 -16.97
N LEU A 8 -1.35 12.56 -16.91
CA LEU A 8 -2.66 13.16 -17.14
C LEU A 8 -2.90 14.42 -16.27
N VAL A 9 -2.50 14.38 -14.99
CA VAL A 9 -2.70 15.48 -14.03
C VAL A 9 -1.86 16.70 -14.39
N ILE A 10 -0.62 16.49 -14.83
CA ILE A 10 0.24 17.59 -15.30
C ILE A 10 -0.34 18.22 -16.57
N ASP A 11 -0.83 17.40 -17.50
CA ASP A 11 -1.38 17.92 -18.75
C ASP A 11 -2.68 18.69 -18.52
N LEU A 12 -3.56 18.20 -17.63
CA LEU A 12 -4.71 18.96 -17.14
C LEU A 12 -4.28 20.31 -16.54
N ARG A 13 -3.27 20.30 -15.66
CA ARG A 13 -2.76 21.52 -15.03
C ARG A 13 -2.16 22.50 -16.04
N LYS A 14 -1.38 22.01 -17.01
CA LYS A 14 -0.78 22.84 -18.07
C LYS A 14 -1.85 23.51 -18.92
N ALA A 15 -2.86 22.75 -19.35
CA ALA A 15 -3.94 23.28 -20.16
C ALA A 15 -4.79 24.33 -19.41
N HIS A 16 -4.86 24.25 -18.08
CA HIS A 16 -5.54 25.25 -17.25
C HIS A 16 -4.65 26.47 -16.88
N ALA A 17 -3.33 26.39 -17.09
CA ALA A 17 -2.39 27.44 -16.70
C ALA A 17 -2.32 28.62 -17.69
N TRP A 18 -2.66 28.41 -18.96
CA TRP A 18 -2.49 29.40 -20.04
C TRP A 18 -3.84 29.99 -20.52
N SER A 19 -3.82 31.22 -21.04
CA SER A 19 -4.99 31.87 -21.65
C SER A 19 -4.94 31.77 -23.18
N PRO A 20 -6.06 31.48 -23.86
CA PRO A 20 -7.39 31.22 -23.30
C PRO A 20 -7.45 29.86 -22.60
N ARG A 21 -8.14 29.82 -21.44
CA ARG A 21 -8.29 28.60 -20.64
C ARG A 21 -9.42 27.76 -21.21
N THR A 22 -9.30 26.43 -21.10
CA THR A 22 -10.44 25.55 -21.34
C THR A 22 -11.47 25.74 -20.22
N GLU A 23 -12.74 25.93 -20.57
CA GLU A 23 -13.83 26.15 -19.60
C GLU A 23 -14.30 24.85 -18.92
N SER A 24 -14.27 23.71 -19.62
CA SER A 24 -14.59 22.38 -19.06
C SER A 24 -13.34 21.51 -18.89
N LEU A 25 -13.06 21.12 -17.64
CA LEU A 25 -11.97 20.18 -17.32
C LEU A 25 -12.34 18.74 -17.68
N GLU A 26 -13.62 18.41 -17.68
CA GLU A 26 -14.18 17.11 -18.03
C GLU A 26 -13.97 16.82 -19.52
N GLU A 27 -14.29 17.77 -20.39
CA GLU A 27 -14.03 17.64 -21.83
C GLU A 27 -12.54 17.52 -22.13
N LEU A 28 -11.71 18.26 -21.38
CA LEU A 28 -10.26 18.18 -21.51
C LEU A 28 -9.74 16.81 -21.07
N LEU A 29 -10.21 16.29 -19.93
CA LEU A 29 -9.88 14.97 -19.44
C LEU A 29 -10.22 13.90 -20.48
N GLU A 30 -11.41 13.97 -21.06
CA GLU A 30 -11.82 13.05 -22.13
C GLU A 30 -10.88 13.12 -23.35
N LYS A 31 -10.52 14.33 -23.80
CA LYS A 31 -9.56 14.52 -24.90
C LYS A 31 -8.19 13.90 -24.58
N LEU A 32 -7.69 14.08 -23.36
CA LEU A 32 -6.41 13.50 -22.93
C LEU A 32 -6.49 11.97 -22.86
N VAL A 33 -7.58 11.42 -22.33
CA VAL A 33 -7.79 9.96 -22.28
C VAL A 33 -7.85 9.36 -23.68
N ARG A 34 -8.59 9.98 -24.62
CA ARG A 34 -8.63 9.55 -26.02
C ARG A 34 -7.26 9.63 -26.70
N ARG A 35 -6.50 10.71 -26.42
CA ARG A 35 -5.14 10.90 -26.92
C ARG A 35 -4.22 9.79 -26.42
N ASP A 36 -4.23 9.46 -25.13
CA ASP A 36 -3.23 8.60 -24.50
C ASP A 36 -3.57 7.10 -24.57
N PHE A 37 -4.86 6.76 -24.63
CA PHE A 37 -5.34 5.37 -24.53
C PHE A 37 -6.21 4.93 -25.73
N GLY A 38 -6.68 5.86 -26.55
CA GLY A 38 -7.49 5.56 -27.74
C GLY A 38 -8.99 5.70 -27.51
N GLU A 39 -9.72 5.94 -28.60
CA GLU A 39 -11.15 6.27 -28.54
C GLU A 39 -12.00 5.12 -27.99
N ALA A 40 -11.77 3.89 -28.46
CA ALA A 40 -12.53 2.72 -28.02
C ALA A 40 -12.36 2.41 -26.52
N ALA A 41 -11.18 2.64 -25.95
CA ALA A 41 -10.88 2.40 -24.54
C ALA A 41 -11.37 3.53 -23.61
N SER A 42 -11.64 4.72 -24.15
CA SER A 42 -11.85 5.94 -23.36
C SER A 42 -13.01 5.89 -22.37
N PRO A 43 -14.21 5.36 -22.70
CA PRO A 43 -15.32 5.30 -21.75
C PRO A 43 -14.98 4.50 -20.48
N LEU A 44 -14.33 3.34 -20.64
CA LEU A 44 -13.91 2.50 -19.52
C LEU A 44 -12.80 3.15 -18.69
N LEU A 45 -11.87 3.87 -19.33
CA LEU A 45 -10.82 4.62 -18.63
C LEU A 45 -11.39 5.77 -17.80
N LEU A 46 -12.38 6.50 -18.32
CA LEU A 46 -13.05 7.56 -17.56
C LEU A 46 -13.79 6.99 -16.34
N GLU A 47 -14.43 5.83 -16.48
CA GLU A 47 -15.02 5.11 -15.33
C GLU A 47 -13.95 4.66 -14.32
N CYS A 48 -12.81 4.15 -14.79
CA CYS A 48 -11.67 3.80 -13.93
C CYS A 48 -11.20 5.01 -13.11
N LEU A 49 -10.94 6.13 -13.78
CA LEU A 49 -10.46 7.35 -13.13
C LEU A 49 -11.50 7.93 -12.16
N ARG A 50 -12.79 7.84 -12.48
CA ARG A 50 -13.87 8.23 -11.57
C ARG A 50 -13.87 7.38 -10.31
N HIS A 51 -13.80 6.05 -10.44
CA HIS A 51 -13.72 5.15 -9.29
C HIS A 51 -12.49 5.42 -8.42
N TRP A 52 -11.33 5.65 -9.03
CA TRP A 52 -10.11 5.98 -8.29
C TRP A 52 -10.18 7.35 -7.62
N SER A 53 -10.83 8.33 -8.24
CA SER A 53 -11.10 9.63 -7.61
C SER A 53 -12.01 9.47 -6.40
N GLU A 54 -13.14 8.75 -6.54
CA GLU A 54 -14.07 8.46 -5.44
C GLU A 54 -13.39 7.64 -4.32
N ALA A 55 -12.45 6.75 -4.66
CA ALA A 55 -11.70 5.97 -3.68
C ALA A 55 -10.86 6.85 -2.75
N LEU A 56 -10.30 7.96 -3.26
CA LEU A 56 -9.46 8.88 -2.48
C LEU A 56 -10.24 9.64 -1.40
N ASP A 57 -11.57 9.74 -1.49
CA ASP A 57 -12.42 10.31 -0.43
C ASP A 57 -12.38 9.46 0.86
N TYR A 58 -11.97 8.19 0.73
CA TYR A 58 -11.85 7.24 1.83
C TYR A 58 -10.40 7.06 2.31
N TYR A 59 -9.46 7.81 1.75
CA TYR A 59 -8.06 7.78 2.19
C TYR A 59 -7.93 8.31 3.62
N VAL A 60 -7.25 7.54 4.48
CA VAL A 60 -6.97 7.94 5.86
C VAL A 60 -5.54 8.48 5.94
N ALA A 61 -5.42 9.77 6.20
CA ALA A 61 -4.14 10.44 6.39
C ALA A 61 -3.72 10.36 7.87
N SER A 62 -2.91 9.35 8.23
CA SER A 62 -2.27 9.26 9.54
C SER A 62 -0.74 9.28 9.42
N ASN A 63 -0.06 9.78 10.46
CA ASN A 63 1.40 9.78 10.50
C ASN A 63 1.95 8.36 10.47
N GLU A 64 1.29 7.45 11.18
CA GLU A 64 1.67 6.04 11.29
C GLU A 64 1.61 5.36 9.92
N ASP A 65 0.60 5.69 9.11
CA ASP A 65 0.52 5.16 7.76
C ASP A 65 1.53 5.85 6.82
N GLN A 66 1.71 7.17 6.93
CA GLN A 66 2.66 7.95 6.11
C GLN A 66 4.14 7.58 6.33
N TYR A 67 4.52 7.27 7.57
CA TYR A 67 5.87 6.80 7.94
C TYR A 67 5.94 5.28 8.07
N GLY A 68 4.86 4.58 7.72
CA GLY A 68 4.75 3.13 7.69
C GLY A 68 4.36 2.63 6.29
N PRO A 69 3.22 1.93 6.14
CA PRO A 69 2.86 1.25 4.91
C PRO A 69 2.72 2.18 3.69
N TRP A 70 2.22 3.41 3.81
CA TRP A 70 2.14 4.32 2.66
C TRP A 70 3.51 4.85 2.21
N ARG A 71 4.54 4.75 3.04
CA ARG A 71 5.90 5.17 2.67
C ARG A 71 6.55 4.21 1.69
N VAL A 72 6.39 2.92 1.94
CA VAL A 72 7.12 1.83 1.25
C VAL A 72 6.18 0.85 0.55
N GLY A 73 4.90 1.19 0.47
CA GLY A 73 3.86 0.36 -0.13
C GLY A 73 3.84 -1.05 0.44
N SER A 74 3.67 -2.03 -0.46
CA SER A 74 3.63 -3.44 -0.09
C SER A 74 4.96 -4.04 0.35
N ALA A 75 6.05 -3.27 0.45
CA ALA A 75 7.28 -3.74 1.08
C ALA A 75 7.29 -3.59 2.61
N TYR A 76 6.26 -2.97 3.21
CA TYR A 76 6.20 -2.77 4.66
C TYR A 76 6.15 -4.12 5.43
N PRO A 77 7.00 -4.33 6.44
CA PRO A 77 7.10 -5.61 7.14
C PRO A 77 6.00 -5.82 8.20
N LEU A 78 5.76 -7.08 8.57
CA LEU A 78 4.98 -7.44 9.76
C LEU A 78 5.95 -7.93 10.85
N ILE A 79 5.96 -7.24 11.99
CA ILE A 79 6.77 -7.60 13.16
C ILE A 79 5.83 -8.14 14.25
N PHE A 80 6.04 -9.38 14.68
CA PHE A 80 5.28 -9.95 15.80
C PHE A 80 5.59 -9.16 17.08
N GLN A 81 4.57 -8.69 17.81
CA GLN A 81 4.78 -7.73 18.90
C GLN A 81 5.31 -8.35 20.19
N PRO A 82 4.88 -9.56 20.63
CA PRO A 82 5.47 -10.20 21.80
C PRO A 82 6.98 -10.27 21.69
N ASN A 83 7.66 -9.82 22.74
CA ASN A 83 9.12 -9.74 22.75
C ASN A 83 9.72 -11.07 23.23
N ILE A 84 10.22 -11.85 22.28
CA ILE A 84 10.84 -13.17 22.53
C ILE A 84 12.36 -13.04 22.46
N THR A 85 12.95 -12.15 23.27
CA THR A 85 14.41 -12.06 23.40
C THR A 85 14.86 -11.87 24.84
N ARG A 86 16.11 -12.24 25.10
CA ARG A 86 16.82 -12.01 26.37
C ARG A 86 17.62 -10.70 26.36
N THR A 87 17.75 -10.06 25.19
CA THR A 87 18.40 -8.75 25.05
C THR A 87 17.30 -7.70 25.08
N MET A 88 17.27 -6.81 26.07
CA MET A 88 16.25 -5.75 26.27
C MET A 88 16.22 -4.68 25.15
N GLY A 89 16.55 -5.04 23.91
CA GLY A 89 16.56 -4.16 22.75
C GLY A 89 15.19 -4.04 22.07
N SER A 90 15.08 -3.04 21.20
CA SER A 90 13.90 -2.81 20.36
C SER A 90 13.70 -3.95 19.35
N LYS A 91 12.44 -4.29 19.06
CA LYS A 91 12.08 -5.17 17.93
C LYS A 91 12.04 -4.45 16.58
N GLU A 92 12.20 -3.13 16.57
CA GLU A 92 12.21 -2.35 15.33
C GLU A 92 13.35 -2.83 14.42
N ILE A 93 13.00 -3.28 13.21
CA ILE A 93 13.97 -3.70 12.21
C ILE A 93 14.36 -2.50 11.35
N GLN A 94 15.65 -2.37 11.06
CA GLN A 94 16.10 -1.36 10.11
C GLN A 94 15.60 -1.74 8.71
N PHE A 95 14.75 -0.89 8.12
CA PHE A 95 14.31 -1.09 6.74
C PHE A 95 15.51 -0.96 5.80
N PRO A 96 15.67 -1.84 4.81
CA PRO A 96 16.79 -1.76 3.88
C PRO A 96 16.61 -0.56 2.94
N THR A 97 17.63 0.28 2.85
CA THR A 97 17.68 1.43 1.93
C THR A 97 19.09 1.58 1.36
N ALA A 98 19.22 2.28 0.24
CA ALA A 98 20.53 2.58 -0.33
C ALA A 98 21.40 3.40 0.64
N VAL A 99 22.71 3.18 0.64
CA VAL A 99 23.66 3.84 1.56
C VAL A 99 23.73 5.34 1.30
N GLN A 100 23.59 5.75 0.05
CA GLN A 100 23.60 7.14 -0.39
C GLN A 100 22.25 7.86 -0.20
N ALA A 101 21.20 7.17 0.24
CA ALA A 101 19.88 7.76 0.41
C ALA A 101 19.90 8.86 1.47
N SER A 102 19.39 10.05 1.13
CA SER A 102 19.42 11.21 2.02
C SER A 102 18.76 10.93 3.37
N PHE A 103 17.48 10.53 3.40
CA PHE A 103 16.82 10.10 4.63
C PHE A 103 17.02 8.61 4.92
N GLY A 104 17.01 7.77 3.88
CA GLY A 104 17.05 6.32 4.01
C GLY A 104 15.98 5.80 4.96
N HIS A 105 16.32 4.81 5.78
CA HIS A 105 15.40 4.15 6.70
C HIS A 105 14.90 5.01 7.88
N ARG A 106 15.48 6.19 8.12
CA ARG A 106 15.21 7.00 9.33
C ARG A 106 13.75 7.46 9.44
N ILE A 107 13.07 7.55 8.30
CA ILE A 107 11.67 7.95 8.16
C ILE A 107 10.74 6.76 7.85
N ILE A 108 11.18 5.54 8.13
CA ILE A 108 10.34 4.34 8.10
C ILE A 108 10.31 3.76 9.51
N LYS A 109 9.13 3.75 10.13
CA LYS A 109 8.92 3.13 11.45
C LYS A 109 8.35 1.75 11.21
N THR A 110 9.18 0.72 11.38
CA THR A 110 8.81 -0.67 11.00
C THR A 110 8.02 -1.40 12.07
N LEU A 111 8.14 -0.99 13.34
CA LEU A 111 7.28 -1.45 14.41
C LEU A 111 5.99 -0.62 14.43
N TYR A 112 4.99 -1.09 13.67
CA TYR A 112 3.72 -0.37 13.52
C TYR A 112 2.95 -0.33 14.84
N GLN A 113 2.53 0.87 15.24
CA GLN A 113 1.70 1.14 16.42
C GLN A 113 1.12 2.56 16.35
N PRO A 114 0.02 2.87 17.03
CA PRO A 114 -0.50 4.23 17.12
C PRO A 114 0.45 5.14 17.89
N TYR A 115 0.61 6.38 17.40
CA TYR A 115 1.37 7.42 18.07
C TYR A 115 0.39 8.42 18.70
N GLU A 116 -0.01 8.13 19.93
CA GLU A 116 -1.10 8.86 20.58
C GLU A 116 -0.79 10.33 20.84
N ASN A 117 -1.81 11.17 20.65
CA ASN A 117 -1.77 12.59 21.01
C ASN A 117 -3.16 13.09 21.38
N ALA A 118 -3.23 14.25 22.03
CA ALA A 118 -4.47 14.80 22.56
C ALA A 118 -5.50 15.23 21.47
N GLN A 119 -5.10 15.27 20.20
CA GLN A 119 -5.94 15.70 19.07
C GLN A 119 -6.57 14.53 18.31
N GLN A 120 -6.37 13.28 18.74
CA GLN A 120 -6.94 12.11 18.08
C GLN A 120 -7.52 11.09 19.07
N SER A 121 -8.41 10.24 18.55
CA SER A 121 -8.88 9.07 19.30
C SER A 121 -7.79 8.00 19.38
N PRO A 122 -7.68 7.27 20.51
CA PRO A 122 -6.74 6.17 20.66
C PRO A 122 -6.83 5.13 19.55
N GLY A 123 -5.68 4.55 19.18
CA GLY A 123 -5.55 3.51 18.15
C GLY A 123 -6.58 2.37 18.24
N PRO A 124 -6.84 1.77 19.42
CA PRO A 124 -7.84 0.70 19.54
C PRO A 124 -9.26 1.11 19.11
N LEU A 125 -9.62 2.39 19.25
CA LEU A 125 -10.92 2.93 18.86
C LEU A 125 -10.93 3.46 17.43
N ARG A 126 -9.77 3.95 16.97
CA ARG A 126 -9.59 4.59 15.67
C ARG A 126 -9.39 3.58 14.55
N TYR A 127 -8.47 2.62 14.70
CA TYR A 127 -8.10 1.67 13.65
C TYR A 127 -9.28 0.85 13.10
N PRO A 128 -10.24 0.35 13.90
CA PRO A 128 -11.41 -0.33 13.34
C PRO A 128 -12.27 0.55 12.42
N LYS A 129 -12.29 1.87 12.65
CA LYS A 129 -13.00 2.83 11.78
C LYS A 129 -12.19 3.15 10.53
N GLU A 130 -10.87 3.30 10.67
CA GLU A 130 -9.96 3.53 9.55
C GLU A 130 -9.94 2.35 8.60
N ILE A 131 -9.89 1.11 9.12
CA ILE A 131 -10.00 -0.12 8.32
C ILE A 131 -11.26 -0.08 7.46
N LYS A 132 -12.43 0.26 8.04
CA LYS A 132 -13.69 0.37 7.28
C LYS A 132 -13.64 1.42 6.16
N GLN A 133 -12.91 2.52 6.33
CA GLN A 133 -12.73 3.49 5.24
C GLN A 133 -11.78 2.93 4.19
N LEU A 134 -10.65 2.34 4.60
CA LEU A 134 -9.69 1.73 3.70
C LEU A 134 -10.28 0.57 2.91
N GLU A 135 -11.18 -0.23 3.47
CA GLU A 135 -11.92 -1.28 2.76
C GLU A 135 -12.83 -0.70 1.66
N LYS A 136 -13.45 0.46 1.89
CA LYS A 136 -14.22 1.17 0.85
C LYS A 136 -13.30 1.73 -0.24
N MET A 137 -12.18 2.34 0.17
CA MET A 137 -11.13 2.77 -0.76
C MET A 137 -10.68 1.60 -1.64
N LEU A 138 -10.39 0.45 -1.02
CA LEU A 138 -9.94 -0.76 -1.71
C LEU A 138 -10.98 -1.25 -2.71
N ALA A 139 -12.25 -1.37 -2.32
CA ALA A 139 -13.32 -1.84 -3.19
C ALA A 139 -13.52 -0.93 -4.42
N LEU A 140 -13.48 0.39 -4.24
CA LEU A 140 -13.54 1.35 -5.35
C LEU A 140 -12.29 1.27 -6.23
N TRP A 141 -11.11 1.08 -5.63
CA TRP A 141 -9.86 0.93 -6.37
C TRP A 141 -9.87 -0.32 -7.25
N GLU A 142 -10.35 -1.45 -6.73
CA GLU A 142 -10.56 -2.70 -7.45
C GLU A 142 -11.57 -2.53 -8.59
N ALA A 143 -12.69 -1.86 -8.34
CA ALA A 143 -13.69 -1.56 -9.37
C ALA A 143 -13.06 -0.75 -10.53
N GLY A 144 -12.26 0.27 -10.22
CA GLY A 144 -11.54 1.03 -11.23
C GLY A 144 -10.54 0.17 -12.02
N LEU A 145 -9.74 -0.65 -11.33
CA LEU A 145 -8.78 -1.53 -11.97
C LEU A 145 -9.45 -2.54 -12.92
N GLN A 146 -10.61 -3.10 -12.54
CA GLN A 146 -11.39 -3.97 -13.42
C GLN A 146 -11.86 -3.26 -14.70
N LYS A 147 -12.18 -1.96 -14.63
CA LYS A 147 -12.53 -1.16 -15.82
C LYS A 147 -11.33 -0.97 -16.72
N LEU A 148 -10.16 -0.64 -16.15
CA LEU A 148 -8.91 -0.52 -16.89
C LEU A 148 -8.53 -1.83 -17.58
N GLN A 149 -8.62 -2.96 -16.89
CA GLN A 149 -8.32 -4.28 -17.46
C GLN A 149 -9.21 -4.64 -18.65
N LYS A 150 -10.50 -4.25 -18.60
CA LYS A 150 -11.42 -4.41 -19.74
C LYS A 150 -11.11 -3.46 -20.89
N ALA A 151 -10.45 -2.34 -20.61
CA ALA A 151 -10.10 -1.34 -21.61
C ALA A 151 -8.78 -1.65 -22.35
N LEU A 152 -7.85 -2.36 -21.72
CA LEU A 152 -6.54 -2.71 -22.32
C LEU A 152 -6.67 -3.38 -23.70
N PRO A 153 -7.55 -4.38 -23.92
CA PRO A 153 -7.70 -5.00 -25.24
C PRO A 153 -8.26 -4.07 -26.32
N LEU A 154 -8.85 -2.93 -25.93
CA LEU A 154 -9.43 -1.94 -26.85
C LEU A 154 -8.44 -0.86 -27.25
N MET A 155 -7.25 -0.82 -26.63
CA MET A 155 -6.24 0.19 -26.90
C MET A 155 -5.47 -0.15 -28.19
N PRO A 156 -5.20 0.84 -29.06
CA PRO A 156 -4.29 0.66 -30.20
C PRO A 156 -2.90 0.19 -29.76
N ALA A 157 -2.21 -0.58 -30.60
CA ALA A 157 -0.90 -1.17 -30.27
C ALA A 157 0.15 -0.15 -29.80
N ASN A 158 0.16 1.06 -30.38
CA ASN A 158 1.07 2.13 -30.01
C ASN A 158 0.72 2.85 -28.68
N LYS A 159 -0.41 2.51 -28.06
CA LYS A 159 -0.89 3.09 -26.78
C LYS A 159 -0.94 2.06 -25.64
N LEU A 160 -0.72 0.77 -25.94
CA LEU A 160 -0.76 -0.31 -24.95
C LEU A 160 0.25 -0.12 -23.81
N ASP A 161 1.44 0.42 -24.09
CA ASP A 161 2.45 0.68 -23.05
C ASP A 161 1.93 1.67 -21.99
N ASN A 162 1.22 2.72 -22.41
CA ASN A 162 0.59 3.66 -21.48
C ASN A 162 -0.46 2.96 -20.61
N GLY A 163 -1.29 2.12 -21.22
CA GLY A 163 -2.30 1.34 -20.52
C GLY A 163 -1.69 0.39 -19.49
N ALA A 164 -0.68 -0.38 -19.89
CA ALA A 164 0.02 -1.33 -19.02
C ALA A 164 0.73 -0.63 -17.85
N ARG A 165 1.33 0.54 -18.09
CA ARG A 165 1.94 1.36 -17.01
C ARG A 165 0.90 1.89 -16.04
N LEU A 166 -0.28 2.29 -16.53
CA LEU A 166 -1.39 2.72 -15.68
C LEU A 166 -1.92 1.55 -14.85
N GLU A 167 -1.99 0.34 -15.43
CA GLU A 167 -2.37 -0.87 -14.71
C GLU A 167 -1.36 -1.20 -13.62
N ALA A 168 -0.06 -1.15 -13.92
CA ALA A 168 1.00 -1.38 -12.94
C ALA A 168 0.91 -0.39 -11.76
N LEU A 169 0.64 0.89 -12.02
CA LEU A 169 0.39 1.89 -10.99
C LEU A 169 -0.87 1.56 -10.17
N GLY A 170 -1.96 1.17 -10.84
CA GLY A 170 -3.21 0.77 -10.20
C GLY A 170 -3.01 -0.41 -9.24
N LEU A 171 -2.28 -1.44 -9.68
CA LEU A 171 -1.86 -2.59 -8.87
C LEU A 171 -0.98 -2.16 -7.70
N TYR A 172 0.01 -1.31 -7.93
CA TYR A 172 0.88 -0.81 -6.85
C TYR A 172 0.09 -0.16 -5.70
N ILE A 173 -0.86 0.71 -6.03
CA ILE A 173 -1.70 1.38 -5.02
C ILE A 173 -2.66 0.38 -4.35
N LEU A 174 -3.25 -0.54 -5.13
CA LEU A 174 -4.13 -1.60 -4.61
C LEU A 174 -3.42 -2.44 -3.55
N HIS A 175 -2.26 -2.99 -3.89
CA HIS A 175 -1.47 -3.84 -3.01
C HIS A 175 -0.96 -3.06 -1.79
N SER A 176 -0.66 -1.76 -1.94
CA SER A 176 -0.28 -0.89 -0.82
C SER A 176 -1.45 -0.66 0.15
N CYS A 177 -2.68 -0.48 -0.37
CA CYS A 177 -3.88 -0.37 0.45
C CYS A 177 -4.16 -1.64 1.26
N ARG A 178 -4.02 -2.81 0.63
CA ARG A 178 -4.10 -4.12 1.31
C ARG A 178 -3.08 -4.23 2.44
N THR A 179 -1.84 -3.82 2.19
CA THR A 179 -0.79 -3.80 3.23
C THR A 179 -1.15 -2.87 4.39
N THR A 180 -1.69 -1.68 4.13
CA THR A 180 -2.14 -0.74 5.17
C THR A 180 -3.29 -1.31 6.01
N ILE A 181 -4.24 -2.02 5.40
CA ILE A 181 -5.31 -2.71 6.12
C ILE A 181 -4.73 -3.85 6.97
N ASN A 182 -3.88 -4.69 6.37
CA ASN A 182 -3.31 -5.87 7.01
C ASN A 182 -2.43 -5.50 8.21
N VAL A 183 -1.63 -4.43 8.13
CA VAL A 183 -0.80 -4.01 9.27
C VAL A 183 -1.65 -3.52 10.46
N LYS A 184 -2.79 -2.85 10.20
CA LYS A 184 -3.70 -2.43 11.28
C LYS A 184 -4.36 -3.63 11.94
N HIS A 185 -4.82 -4.62 11.15
CA HIS A 185 -5.32 -5.89 11.70
C HIS A 185 -4.24 -6.64 12.48
N TRP A 186 -3.02 -6.68 11.95
CA TRP A 186 -1.88 -7.31 12.61
C TRP A 186 -1.64 -6.69 13.98
N TRP A 187 -1.61 -5.36 14.05
CA TRP A 187 -1.45 -4.66 15.33
C TRP A 187 -2.60 -4.97 16.29
N LEU A 188 -3.86 -4.88 15.85
CA LEU A 188 -5.03 -5.17 16.69
C LEU A 188 -4.99 -6.60 17.27
N LEU A 189 -4.64 -7.59 16.45
CA LEU A 189 -4.51 -8.99 16.87
C LEU A 189 -3.38 -9.17 17.89
N ASN A 190 -2.22 -8.53 17.65
CA ASN A 190 -1.11 -8.57 18.59
C ASN A 190 -1.43 -7.87 19.93
N THR A 191 -2.19 -6.78 19.90
CA THR A 191 -2.68 -6.12 21.13
C THR A 191 -3.64 -7.03 21.88
N LYS A 192 -4.57 -7.68 21.17
CA LYS A 192 -5.51 -8.65 21.76
C LYS A 192 -4.77 -9.84 22.38
N LEU A 193 -3.77 -10.38 21.69
CA LEU A 193 -2.93 -11.48 22.17
C LEU A 193 -2.27 -11.14 23.51
N GLN A 194 -1.66 -9.96 23.61
CA GLN A 194 -0.94 -9.53 24.81
C GLN A 194 -1.87 -9.15 25.98
N ALA A 195 -3.13 -8.79 25.68
CA ALA A 195 -4.13 -8.52 26.70
C ALA A 195 -4.86 -9.78 27.19
N SER A 196 -4.79 -10.88 26.44
CA SER A 196 -5.48 -12.12 26.80
C SER A 196 -4.77 -12.85 27.93
N SER A 197 -5.57 -13.47 28.81
CA SER A 197 -5.13 -14.39 29.86
C SER A 197 -5.69 -15.80 29.65
N CYS A 198 -6.34 -16.05 28.51
CA CYS A 198 -6.95 -17.32 28.17
C CYS A 198 -6.11 -18.03 27.10
N LYS A 199 -5.48 -19.16 27.47
CA LYS A 199 -4.64 -19.93 26.55
C LYS A 199 -5.34 -20.26 25.23
N GLN A 200 -6.60 -20.70 25.28
CA GLN A 200 -7.34 -21.05 24.07
C GLN A 200 -7.56 -19.83 23.17
N GLU A 201 -7.92 -18.69 23.74
CA GLU A 201 -8.07 -17.44 22.98
C GLU A 201 -6.73 -17.01 22.35
N MET A 202 -5.63 -17.13 23.09
CA MET A 202 -4.30 -16.85 22.55
C MET A 202 -3.97 -17.74 21.36
N LEU A 203 -4.23 -19.06 21.45
CA LEU A 203 -4.04 -20.00 20.34
C LEU A 203 -4.87 -19.63 19.11
N ASP A 204 -6.14 -19.26 19.31
CA ASP A 204 -7.02 -18.82 18.22
C ASP A 204 -6.48 -17.55 17.53
N ILE A 205 -5.99 -16.58 18.31
CA ILE A 205 -5.38 -15.35 17.79
C ILE A 205 -4.08 -15.65 17.03
N LEU A 206 -3.25 -16.58 17.49
CA LEU A 206 -2.03 -16.98 16.77
C LEU A 206 -2.37 -17.56 15.39
N GLU A 207 -3.46 -18.32 15.27
CA GLU A 207 -3.92 -18.85 13.98
C GLU A 207 -4.42 -17.73 13.05
N GLU A 208 -5.15 -16.75 13.58
CA GLU A 208 -5.53 -15.55 12.82
C GLU A 208 -4.32 -14.77 12.32
N LEU A 209 -3.29 -14.59 13.17
CA LEU A 209 -2.03 -13.95 12.78
C LEU A 209 -1.32 -14.73 11.67
N ARG A 210 -1.25 -16.07 11.74
CA ARG A 210 -0.65 -16.88 10.66
C ARG A 210 -1.36 -16.69 9.33
N LYS A 211 -2.70 -16.73 9.33
CA LYS A 211 -3.51 -16.52 8.12
C LYS A 211 -3.25 -15.13 7.53
N LEU A 212 -3.26 -14.10 8.36
CA LEU A 212 -2.99 -12.73 7.93
C LEU A 212 -1.57 -12.56 7.37
N ALA A 213 -0.56 -13.15 8.03
CA ALA A 213 0.82 -13.14 7.56
C ALA A 213 0.96 -13.80 6.17
N GLN A 214 0.32 -14.95 5.94
CA GLN A 214 0.38 -15.63 4.64
C GLN A 214 -0.32 -14.83 3.54
N THR A 215 -1.49 -14.25 3.83
CA THR A 215 -2.18 -13.34 2.91
C THR A 215 -1.29 -12.15 2.55
N GLU A 216 -0.60 -11.57 3.54
CA GLU A 216 0.27 -10.42 3.32
C GLU A 216 1.55 -10.78 2.57
N LYS A 217 2.07 -11.99 2.76
CA LYS A 217 3.18 -12.53 1.97
C LYS A 217 2.78 -12.64 0.51
N GLN A 218 1.61 -13.23 0.22
CA GLN A 218 1.12 -13.37 -1.13
C GLN A 218 0.86 -12.00 -1.78
N ASN A 219 0.25 -11.06 -1.04
CA ASN A 219 0.04 -9.69 -1.48
C ASN A 219 1.35 -8.99 -1.94
N ALA A 220 2.47 -9.24 -1.24
CA ALA A 220 3.76 -8.69 -1.66
C ALA A 220 4.33 -9.38 -2.91
N LEU A 221 4.19 -10.69 -3.03
CA LEU A 221 4.70 -11.46 -4.16
C LEU A 221 3.92 -11.19 -5.45
N ASP A 222 2.60 -11.03 -5.35
CA ASP A 222 1.72 -10.73 -6.49
C ASP A 222 2.00 -9.37 -7.13
N LEU A 223 2.63 -8.44 -6.39
CA LEU A 223 2.98 -7.12 -6.90
C LEU A 223 4.28 -7.13 -7.75
N ILE A 224 5.12 -8.18 -7.63
CA ILE A 224 6.42 -8.25 -8.30
C ILE A 224 6.34 -7.97 -9.81
N PRO A 225 5.41 -8.57 -10.58
CA PRO A 225 5.31 -8.31 -12.02
C PRO A 225 5.09 -6.83 -12.36
N ALA A 226 4.30 -6.11 -11.56
CA ALA A 226 4.00 -4.70 -11.82
C ALA A 226 5.22 -3.79 -11.59
N VAL A 227 5.98 -4.03 -10.52
CA VAL A 227 7.19 -3.23 -10.21
C VAL A 227 8.37 -3.58 -11.10
N GLU A 228 8.45 -4.81 -11.63
CA GLU A 228 9.43 -5.16 -12.67
C GLU A 228 9.07 -4.55 -14.02
N PHE A 229 7.77 -4.43 -14.33
CA PHE A 229 7.30 -3.82 -15.56
C PHE A 229 7.53 -2.30 -15.59
N ASP A 230 7.19 -1.60 -14.51
CA ASP A 230 7.36 -0.15 -14.40
C ASP A 230 8.36 0.23 -13.31
N SER A 231 9.62 0.38 -13.72
CA SER A 231 10.73 0.76 -12.83
C SER A 231 10.54 2.12 -12.15
N ARG A 232 9.54 2.91 -12.50
CA ARG A 232 9.27 4.16 -11.78
C ARG A 232 8.66 3.88 -10.42
N LEU A 233 7.98 2.75 -10.24
CA LEU A 233 7.29 2.38 -9.02
C LEU A 233 8.28 2.07 -7.90
N GLY A 234 7.91 2.44 -6.67
CA GLY A 234 8.72 2.17 -5.48
C GLY A 234 9.96 3.04 -5.31
N TRP A 235 10.26 3.96 -6.23
CA TRP A 235 11.34 4.94 -6.08
C TRP A 235 10.86 6.23 -5.40
N GLU A 236 11.68 6.76 -4.49
CA GLU A 236 11.46 8.03 -3.80
C GLU A 236 12.81 8.79 -3.69
N PRO A 237 12.90 10.08 -4.10
CA PRO A 237 14.19 10.78 -4.22
C PRO A 237 15.07 10.84 -2.97
N SER A 238 14.49 10.74 -1.78
CA SER A 238 15.23 10.81 -0.51
C SER A 238 15.56 9.44 0.07
N MET A 239 15.05 8.36 -0.53
CA MET A 239 15.15 6.98 -0.03
C MET A 239 15.69 6.00 -1.09
N GLU A 240 15.74 6.41 -2.35
CA GLU A 240 15.91 5.54 -3.52
C GLU A 240 14.75 4.54 -3.67
N TYR A 241 15.02 3.33 -4.17
CA TYR A 241 14.01 2.27 -4.22
C TYR A 241 13.74 1.71 -2.83
N VAL A 242 12.46 1.63 -2.49
CA VAL A 242 11.95 1.08 -1.23
C VAL A 242 10.83 0.06 -1.42
N CYS A 243 10.37 -0.11 -2.67
CA CYS A 243 9.35 -1.10 -3.04
C CYS A 243 9.61 -1.64 -4.46
N ASP A 244 10.77 -2.26 -4.63
CA ASP A 244 11.11 -3.05 -5.81
C ASP A 244 10.96 -4.56 -5.53
N LYS A 245 11.27 -5.40 -6.52
CA LYS A 245 11.28 -6.86 -6.36
C LYS A 245 12.10 -7.33 -5.16
N TRP A 246 13.28 -6.75 -4.96
CA TRP A 246 14.16 -7.17 -3.88
C TRP A 246 13.54 -6.85 -2.51
N HIS A 247 12.92 -5.68 -2.35
CA HIS A 247 12.22 -5.27 -1.13
C HIS A 247 10.98 -6.13 -0.86
N LEU A 248 10.20 -6.46 -1.88
CA LEU A 248 9.04 -7.36 -1.76
C LEU A 248 9.47 -8.78 -1.33
N GLN A 249 10.57 -9.29 -1.90
CA GLN A 249 11.16 -10.56 -1.49
C GLN A 249 11.77 -10.48 -0.08
N TRP A 250 12.37 -9.34 0.28
CA TRP A 250 12.87 -9.10 1.64
C TRP A 250 11.73 -9.15 2.66
N LYS A 251 10.60 -8.48 2.40
CA LYS A 251 9.40 -8.57 3.23
C LYS A 251 8.91 -10.01 3.37
N ALA A 252 8.84 -10.78 2.28
CA ALA A 252 8.44 -12.18 2.35
C ALA A 252 9.31 -12.99 3.32
N ARG A 253 10.63 -12.74 3.35
CA ARG A 253 11.55 -13.34 4.33
C ARG A 253 11.32 -12.83 5.76
N GLN A 254 10.96 -11.56 5.93
CA GLN A 254 10.60 -11.01 7.25
C GLN A 254 9.33 -11.68 7.80
N ILE A 255 8.33 -11.91 6.94
CA ILE A 255 7.11 -12.63 7.32
C ILE A 255 7.44 -14.06 7.75
N ASP A 256 8.34 -14.75 7.03
CA ASP A 256 8.80 -16.08 7.45
C ASP A 256 9.48 -16.04 8.83
N SER A 257 10.13 -14.94 9.20
CA SER A 257 10.68 -14.74 10.54
C SER A 257 9.59 -14.53 11.59
N ALA A 258 8.59 -13.69 11.30
CA ALA A 258 7.46 -13.49 12.20
C ALA A 258 6.67 -14.78 12.46
N LEU A 259 6.51 -15.64 11.44
CA LEU A 259 5.87 -16.95 11.59
C LEU A 259 6.64 -17.87 12.54
N ARG A 260 7.98 -17.91 12.46
CA ARG A 260 8.81 -18.66 13.41
C ARG A 260 8.70 -18.14 14.84
N GLU A 261 8.57 -16.83 15.01
CA GLU A 261 8.32 -16.24 16.32
C GLU A 261 6.95 -16.65 16.87
N ILE A 262 5.91 -16.69 16.03
CA ILE A 262 4.59 -17.21 16.40
C ILE A 262 4.67 -18.68 16.83
N ASP A 263 5.39 -19.53 16.10
CA ASP A 263 5.64 -20.94 16.47
C ASP A 263 6.30 -21.06 17.84
N THR A 264 7.31 -20.21 18.09
CA THR A 264 8.03 -20.19 19.36
C THR A 264 7.10 -19.77 20.49
N TYR A 265 6.31 -18.72 20.28
CA TYR A 265 5.37 -18.21 21.28
C TYR A 265 4.28 -19.23 21.60
N GLN A 266 3.75 -19.94 20.59
CA GLN A 266 2.81 -21.04 20.80
C GLN A 266 3.40 -22.12 21.71
N THR A 267 4.67 -22.48 21.51
CA THR A 267 5.37 -23.45 22.38
C THR A 267 5.47 -22.95 23.82
N MET A 268 5.64 -21.63 24.03
CA MET A 268 5.70 -21.03 25.37
C MET A 268 4.36 -21.10 26.11
N LEU A 269 3.22 -21.16 25.41
CA LEU A 269 1.90 -21.31 26.02
C LEU A 269 1.64 -22.72 26.58
N GLU A 270 2.53 -23.67 26.30
CA GLU A 270 2.46 -25.05 26.80
C GLU A 270 3.29 -25.27 28.09
N LEU A 271 4.03 -24.25 28.55
CA LEU A 271 4.80 -24.28 29.79
C LEU A 271 3.93 -24.04 31.03
#